data_AF-A0AAN9AYG6-F1
#
_entry.id   AF-A0AAN9AYG6-F1
#
_cell.length_a   1.000
_cell.length_b   1.000
_cell.length_c   1.000
_cell.angle_alpha   90.00
_cell.angle_beta   90.00
_cell.angle_gamma   90.00
#
_symmetry.space_group_name_H-M   'P 1'
#
loop_
_entity.id
_entity.type
_entity.pdbx_description
1 polymer ?
#
loop_
_entity_poly.entity_id
_entity_poly.type
_entity_poly.pdbx_seq_one_letter_code
_entity_poly.pdbx_strand_id
1 'polypeptide(L)' 'MADRLVFRLVLRRALRRERVFRDRQNPFDVYDDVDLYCRFRFRRPDIVELCNIIKDDIDHPLN' A
#
# COMPACT_ATOMS: atom_id res chain seq x y z
N MET A 1 6.79 -0.92 33.83
CA MET A 1 6.59 -2.10 32.95
C MET A 1 6.10 -1.75 31.54
N ALA A 2 5.26 -0.72 31.35
CA ALA A 2 4.77 -0.28 30.03
C ALA A 2 5.87 0.15 29.05
N ASP A 3 6.96 0.73 29.56
CA ASP A 3 8.06 1.27 28.75
C ASP A 3 8.77 0.21 27.88
N ARG A 4 8.90 -1.01 28.39
CA ARG A 4 9.52 -2.14 27.68
C ARG A 4 8.65 -2.63 26.51
N LEU A 5 7.33 -2.51 26.63
CA LEU A 5 6.38 -2.87 25.58
C LEU A 5 6.35 -1.82 24.48
N VAL A 6 6.36 -0.54 24.86
CA VAL A 6 6.45 0.58 23.90
C VAL A 6 7.76 0.50 23.12
N PHE A 7 8.89 0.26 23.79
CA PHE A 7 10.18 0.10 23.12
C PHE A 7 10.21 -1.08 22.14
N ARG A 8 9.61 -2.23 22.51
CA ARG A 8 9.48 -3.38 21.60
C ARG A 8 8.57 -3.10 20.40
N LEU A 9 7.49 -2.33 20.59
CA LEU A 9 6.60 -1.90 19.50
C LEU A 9 7.31 -0.92 18.55
N VAL A 10 8.06 0.04 19.11
CA VAL A 10 8.85 1.01 18.34
C VAL A 10 9.95 0.30 17.57
N LEU A 11 10.67 -0.63 18.18
CA LEU A 11 11.69 -1.43 17.50
C LEU A 11 11.09 -2.32 16.41
N ARG A 12 9.96 -2.99 16.65
CA ARG A 12 9.27 -3.76 15.59
C ARG A 12 8.82 -2.88 14.43
N ARG A 13 8.34 -1.67 14.70
CA ARG A 13 8.00 -0.68 13.66
C ARG A 13 9.23 -0.14 12.93
N ALA A 14 10.36 0.03 13.63
CA ALA A 14 11.61 0.51 13.07
C ALA A 14 12.29 -0.56 12.20
N LEU A 15 12.33 -1.81 12.66
CA LEU A 15 12.89 -2.96 11.93
C LEU A 15 12.08 -3.32 10.67
N ARG A 16 10.76 -3.05 10.65
CA ARG A 16 9.93 -3.19 9.44
C ARG A 16 10.14 -2.09 8.39
N ARG A 17 10.86 -1.02 8.71
CA ARG A 17 11.21 0.05 7.75
C ARG A 17 12.57 -0.22 7.14
N GLU A 18 12.76 -1.42 6.63
CA GLU A 18 13.68 -1.59 5.52
C GLU A 18 13.15 -0.66 4.42
N ARG A 19 13.88 0.42 4.13
CA ARG A 19 13.48 1.40 3.11
C ARG A 19 13.75 0.77 1.76
N VAL A 20 12.92 -0.21 1.40
CA VAL A 20 12.84 -0.69 0.03
C VAL A 20 12.31 0.49 -0.78
N PHE A 21 13.15 1.06 -1.63
CA PHE A 21 12.70 1.98 -2.68
C PHE A 21 11.87 1.16 -3.66
N ARG A 22 10.60 0.94 -3.29
CA ARG A 22 9.60 0.41 -4.20
C ARG A 22 9.13 1.57 -5.06
N ASP A 23 9.00 1.31 -6.34
CA ASP A 23 8.29 2.23 -7.22
C ASP A 23 6.91 2.50 -6.60
N ARG A 24 6.69 3.74 -6.15
CA ARG A 24 5.47 4.12 -5.42
C ARG A 24 4.28 4.31 -6.36
N GLN A 25 4.47 4.11 -7.65
CA GLN A 25 3.41 4.25 -8.64
C GLN A 25 2.48 3.06 -8.68
N ASN A 26 2.91 1.88 -8.20
CA ASN A 26 2.10 0.67 -8.28
C ASN A 26 1.59 0.22 -6.89
N PRO A 27 0.32 0.50 -6.52
CA PRO A 27 -0.26 0.02 -5.27
C PRO A 27 -0.30 -1.51 -5.15
N PHE A 28 -0.23 -2.24 -6.27
CA PHE A 28 -0.19 -3.71 -6.29
C PHE A 28 1.18 -4.31 -5.93
N ASP A 29 2.25 -3.50 -5.88
CA ASP A 29 3.58 -3.94 -5.43
C ASP A 29 3.78 -3.72 -3.92
N VAL A 30 2.86 -3.00 -3.29
CA VAL A 30 2.93 -2.65 -1.87
C VAL A 30 2.02 -3.52 -1.01
N TYR A 31 0.86 -3.91 -1.53
CA TYR A 31 -0.14 -4.68 -0.81
C TYR A 31 -0.45 -5.99 -1.52
N ASP A 32 -0.51 -7.09 -0.76
CA ASP A 32 -1.08 -8.34 -1.26
C ASP A 32 -2.62 -8.31 -1.24
N ASP A 33 -3.24 -9.34 -1.80
CA ASP A 33 -4.70 -9.39 -1.96
C ASP A 33 -5.45 -9.34 -0.62
N VAL A 34 -4.86 -9.90 0.44
CA VAL A 34 -5.44 -9.91 1.78
C VAL A 34 -5.36 -8.53 2.40
N ASP A 35 -4.22 -7.86 2.27
CA ASP A 35 -4.01 -6.50 2.73
C ASP A 35 -4.92 -5.51 2.01
N LEU A 36 -5.08 -5.66 0.69
CA LEU A 36 -5.99 -4.85 -0.13
C LEU A 36 -7.43 -5.02 0.34
N TYR A 37 -7.88 -6.27 0.54
CA TYR A 37 -9.23 -6.54 1.02
C TYR A 37 -9.45 -6.02 2.44
N CYS A 38 -8.51 -6.21 3.35
CA CYS A 38 -8.64 -5.73 4.72
C CYS A 38 -8.76 -4.21 4.81
N ARG A 39 -8.00 -3.49 3.98
CA ARG A 39 -7.93 -2.01 3.99
C ARG A 39 -9.05 -1.35 3.23
N PHE A 40 -9.28 -1.80 1.99
CA PHE A 40 -10.18 -1.13 1.06
C PHE A 40 -11.51 -1.86 0.90
N ARG A 41 -11.62 -3.10 1.41
CA ARG A 41 -12.79 -3.99 1.26
C ARG A 41 -13.11 -4.34 -0.20
N PHE A 42 -12.11 -4.18 -1.07
CA PHE A 42 -12.16 -4.57 -2.47
C PHE A 42 -11.20 -5.73 -2.71
N ARG A 43 -11.59 -6.63 -3.63
CA ARG A 43 -10.66 -7.62 -4.14
C ARG A 43 -9.73 -6.95 -5.15
N ARG A 44 -8.55 -7.53 -5.37
CA ARG A 44 -7.60 -7.03 -6.36
C ARG A 44 -8.21 -6.80 -7.76
N PRO A 45 -9.05 -7.70 -8.31
CA PRO A 45 -9.69 -7.48 -9.61
C PRO A 45 -10.53 -6.19 -9.64
N ASP A 46 -11.29 -5.93 -8.58
CA ASP A 46 -12.16 -4.75 -8.48
C ASP A 46 -11.34 -3.45 -8.48
N ILE A 47 -10.18 -3.44 -7.80
CA ILE A 47 -9.28 -2.29 -7.77
C ILE A 47 -8.64 -2.07 -9.14
N VAL A 48 -8.25 -3.14 -9.84
CA VAL A 48 -7.71 -3.05 -11.21
C VAL A 48 -8.75 -2.47 -12.16
N GLU A 49 -10.00 -2.93 -12.06
CA GLU A 49 -11.11 -2.42 -12.86
C GLU A 49 -11.34 -0.92 -12.62
N LEU A 50 -11.37 -0.49 -11.34
CA LEU A 50 -11.44 0.93 -10.99
C LEU A 50 -10.29 1.73 -11.56
N CYS A 51 -9.06 1.22 -11.48
CA CYS A 51 -7.90 1.89 -12.08
C CYS A 51 -8.05 2.03 -13.60
N ASN A 52 -8.57 1.02 -14.29
CA ASN A 52 -8.78 1.08 -15.75
C ASN A 52 -9.88 2.09 -16.11
N ILE A 53 -10.97 2.17 -15.34
CA ILE A 53 -12.04 3.14 -15.56
C ILE A 53 -11.50 4.57 -15.47
N ILE A 54 -10.69 4.86 -14.45
CA ILE A 54 -10.23 6.22 -14.16
C ILE A 54 -8.97 6.57 -14.98
N LYS A 55 -8.30 5.58 -15.60
CA LYS A 55 -7.07 5.78 -16.35
C LYS A 55 -7.23 6.82 -17.46
N ASP A 56 -8.31 6.71 -18.23
CA ASP A 56 -8.58 7.60 -19.36
C ASP A 56 -8.86 9.05 -18.90
N ASP A 57 -9.33 9.24 -17.66
CA ASP A 57 -9.58 10.56 -17.07
C ASP A 57 -8.32 11.18 -16.42
N ILE A 58 -7.35 10.35 -16.03
CA ILE A 58 -6.11 10.78 -15.35
C ILE A 58 -4.95 10.97 -16.33
N ASP A 59 -4.90 10.18 -17.41
CA ASP A 59 -3.90 10.32 -18.47
C ASP A 59 -4.20 11.59 -19.28
N HIS A 60 -3.86 12.74 -18.70
CA HIS A 60 -3.79 14.01 -19.42
C HIS A 60 -2.73 13.85 -20.52
N PRO A 61 -3.05 14.12 -21.80
CA PRO A 61 -2.01 14.17 -22.82
C PRO A 61 -0.98 15.22 -22.39
N LEU A 62 0.25 14.76 -22.15
CA LEU A 62 1.38 15.64 -21.92
C LEU A 62 1.51 16.51 -23.17
N ASN A 63 1.09 17.78 -23.05
CA ASN A 63 1.45 18.84 -23.99
C ASN A 63 2.94 19.16 -23.87
#